data_AF-A0A9P6GCB0-F1
#
_entry.id   AF-A0A9P6GCB0-F1
#
_cell.length_a   1.000
_cell.length_b   1.000
_cell.length_c   1.000
_cell.angle_alpha   90.00
_cell.angle_beta   90.00
_cell.angle_gamma   90.00
#
_symmetry.space_group_name_H-M   'P 1'
#
loop_
_entity.id
_entity.type
_entity.pdbx_description
1 polymer ?
#
loop_
_entity_poly.entity_id
_entity_poly.type
_entity_poly.pdbx_seq_one_letter_code
_entity_poly.pdbx_strand_id
1 'polypeptide(L)' 'MKLTAVIAAILSMAVATIAAPVAVAEAEAQNHGMCVSSDGTTVSQITDC' A
#
# COMPACT_ATOMS: atom_id res chain seq x y z
N MET A 1 -38.03 9.11 8.80
CA MET A 1 -37.03 9.49 9.83
C MET A 1 -36.20 8.31 10.33
N LYS A 2 -36.79 7.16 10.69
CA LYS A 2 -36.02 5.98 11.16
C LYS A 2 -35.16 5.32 10.07
N LEU A 3 -35.72 5.13 8.86
CA LEU A 3 -35.01 4.50 7.74
C LEU A 3 -33.79 5.30 7.28
N THR A 4 -33.93 6.63 7.24
CA THR A 4 -32.88 7.55 6.81
C THR A 4 -31.66 7.52 7.74
N ALA A 5 -31.89 7.38 9.05
CA ALA A 5 -30.82 7.25 10.04
C ALA A 5 -30.06 5.92 9.91
N VAL A 6 -30.77 4.82 9.61
CA VAL A 6 -30.15 3.51 9.37
C VAL A 6 -29.27 3.53 8.13
N ILE A 7 -29.76 4.14 7.03
CA ILE A 7 -28.99 4.26 5.78
C ILE A 7 -27.72 5.10 6.02
N ALA A 8 -27.82 6.22 6.73
CA ALA A 8 -26.67 7.06 7.03
C ALA A 8 -25.60 6.32 7.86
N ALA A 9 -26.02 5.56 8.87
CA ALA A 9 -25.11 4.77 9.70
C ALA A 9 -24.33 3.71 8.90
N ILE A 10 -25.02 3.02 7.98
CA ILE A 10 -24.39 2.00 7.12
C ILE A 10 -23.41 2.66 6.14
N LEU A 11 -23.81 3.78 5.52
CA LEU A 11 -22.97 4.49 4.56
C LEU A 11 -21.69 5.07 5.22
N SER A 12 -21.79 5.52 6.47
CA SER A 12 -20.64 6.00 7.25
C SER A 12 -19.65 4.90 7.63
N MET A 13 -20.06 3.63 7.70
CA MET A 13 -19.18 2.50 8.01
C MET A 13 -18.54 1.85 6.77
N ALA A 14 -19.08 2.08 5.57
CA ALA A 14 -18.57 1.49 4.32
C ALA A 14 -17.20 2.03 3.86
N VAL A 15 -16.70 3.11 4.48
CA VAL A 15 -15.40 3.72 4.12
C VAL A 15 -14.22 2.85 4.61
N ALA A 16 -14.42 2.01 5.61
CA ALA A 16 -13.34 1.20 6.21
C ALA A 16 -12.95 -0.04 5.38
N THR A 17 -13.75 -0.45 4.39
CA THR A 17 -13.47 -1.68 3.61
C THR A 17 -12.70 -1.42 2.31
N ILE A 18 -12.61 -0.17 1.85
CA ILE A 18 -11.92 0.18 0.59
C ILE A 18 -10.43 0.50 0.83
N ALA A 19 -10.05 0.81 2.07
CA ALA A 19 -8.68 1.14 2.45
C ALA A 19 -7.95 0.00 3.18
N ALA A 20 -8.52 -1.21 3.20
CA ALA A 20 -7.74 -2.35 3.67
C ALA A 20 -6.56 -2.55 2.71
N PRO A 21 -5.30 -2.54 3.17
CA PRO A 21 -4.18 -2.85 2.30
C PRO A 21 -4.44 -4.24 1.74
N VAL A 22 -4.64 -4.33 0.43
CA VAL A 22 -4.65 -5.62 -0.26
C VAL A 22 -3.30 -6.23 0.07
N ALA A 23 -3.29 -7.43 0.65
CA ALA A 23 -2.07 -8.19 0.81
C ALA A 23 -1.54 -8.46 -0.60
N VAL A 24 -0.70 -7.57 -1.09
CA VAL A 24 0.13 -7.82 -2.26
C VAL A 24 1.02 -8.96 -1.79
N ALA A 25 0.90 -10.12 -2.42
CA ALA A 25 1.90 -11.17 -2.25
C ALA A 25 3.24 -10.47 -2.39
N GLU A 26 4.10 -10.59 -1.37
CA GLU A 26 5.40 -9.93 -1.29
C GLU A 26 6.27 -10.49 -2.42
N ALA A 27 5.98 -10.05 -3.64
CA ALA A 27 6.73 -10.35 -4.83
C ALA A 27 7.88 -9.35 -4.81
N GLU A 28 9.05 -9.93 -4.64
CA GLU A 28 10.37 -9.34 -4.67
C GLU A 28 10.86 -8.91 -3.28
N ALA A 29 11.84 -9.68 -2.82
CA ALA A 29 12.60 -9.49 -1.59
C ALA A 29 12.76 -8.01 -1.31
N GLN A 30 12.20 -7.57 -0.19
CA GLN A 30 12.42 -6.22 0.26
C GLN A 30 13.93 -6.06 0.48
N ASN A 31 14.59 -5.40 -0.47
CA ASN A 31 16.03 -5.23 -0.52
C ASN A 31 16.50 -4.17 0.48
N HIS A 32 15.95 -4.24 1.69
CA HIS A 32 16.27 -3.39 2.83
C HIS A 32 17.71 -3.71 3.25
N GLY A 33 18.66 -2.93 2.73
CA GLY A 33 20.10 -3.12 2.97
C GLY A 33 20.96 -3.22 1.72
N MET A 34 20.39 -3.22 0.51
CA MET A 34 21.20 -3.17 -0.72
C MET A 34 21.66 -1.75 -1.01
N CYS A 35 22.96 -1.58 -1.25
CA CYS A 35 23.41 -0.33 -1.85
C CYS A 35 22.96 -0.28 -3.30
N VAL A 36 22.42 0.86 -3.66
CA VAL A 36 22.03 1.18 -5.03
C VAL A 36 22.70 2.49 -5.40
N SER A 37 23.11 2.58 -6.66
CA SER A 37 23.62 3.83 -7.24
C SER A 37 22.79 4.20 -8.45
N SER A 38 22.70 5.50 -8.70
CA SER A 38 21.97 6.05 -9.83
C SER A 38 22.81 7.08 -10.57
N ASP A 39 22.74 7.03 -11.90
CA ASP A 39 23.29 8.06 -12.80
C ASP A 39 22.22 9.05 -13.28
N GLY A 40 21.03 9.02 -12.68
CA GLY A 40 19.88 9.86 -13.05
C GLY A 40 18.99 9.26 -14.14
N THR A 41 19.39 8.16 -14.78
CA THR A 41 18.57 7.44 -15.79
C THR A 41 18.38 5.98 -15.46
N THR A 42 19.38 5.36 -14.83
CA THR A 42 19.35 3.97 -14.43
C THR A 42 19.66 3.86 -12.94
N VAL A 43 19.03 2.89 -12.27
CA VAL A 43 19.37 2.48 -10.90
C VAL A 43 19.97 1.09 -10.99
N SER A 44 21.20 0.94 -10.49
CA SER A 44 21.91 -0.34 -10.45
C SER A 44 22.22 -0.74 -9.02
N GLN A 45 22.08 -2.03 -8.73
CA GLN A 45 22.48 -2.60 -7.44
C GLN A 45 24.00 -2.72 -7.36
N ILE A 46 24.57 -2.31 -6.23
CA ILE A 46 25.96 -2.53 -5.86
C ILE A 46 25.99 -3.77 -4.96
N THR A 47 26.78 -4.77 -5.34
CA THR A 47 27.05 -5.94 -4.49
C THR A 47 28.19 -5.59 -3.52
N ASP A 48 28.10 -6.02 -2.26
CA ASP A 48 29.13 -5.85 -1.22
C ASP A 48 29.54 -4.40 -0.91
N CYS A 49 28.54 -3.54 -0.72
CA CYS A 49 28.71 -2.43 0.21
C CYS A 49 28.49 -2.91 1.66
#